data_AF-A0A7S3U8A5-F1
#
_entry.id   AF-A0A7S3U8A5-F1
#
_cell.length_a   1.000
_cell.length_b   1.000
_cell.length_c   1.000
_cell.angle_alpha   90.00
_cell.angle_beta   90.00
_cell.angle_gamma   90.00
#
_symmetry.space_group_name_H-M   'P 1'
#
loop_
_entity.id
_entity.type
_entity.pdbx_description
1 polymer ?
#
loop_
_entity_poly.entity_id
_entity_poly.type
_entity_poly.pdbx_seq_one_letter_code
_entity_poly.pdbx_strand_id
1 'polypeptide(L)'
;RQSWCHAGGCDRRLSGAELQEQQRIMNVAQRVTGALSTVAHLLDTPIPAPTPLTQKKVAMIEMHTTNIAWPEHMRPKLLAAHSTGHVVALGHGHSGAMVRMVDQALNSAGLSSFKLHGIEHLGEVLGANWGEHGLLLTMTSGGLTECA
;
A
#
# COMPACT_ATOMS: atom_id res chain seq x y z
N ARG A 1 -44.64 -49.58 -25.35
CA ARG A 1 -43.89 -49.53 -24.07
C ARG A 1 -43.69 -48.06 -23.74
N GLN A 2 -44.43 -47.53 -22.77
CA GLN A 2 -44.35 -46.12 -22.35
C GLN A 2 -43.55 -46.05 -21.05
N SER A 3 -42.41 -45.35 -21.04
CA SER A 3 -41.64 -45.09 -19.81
C SER A 3 -41.99 -43.69 -19.32
N TRP A 4 -42.70 -43.62 -18.20
CA TRP A 4 -42.92 -42.38 -17.46
C TRP A 4 -41.64 -42.06 -16.68
N CYS A 5 -40.96 -40.96 -17.02
CA CYS A 5 -39.87 -40.43 -16.22
C CYS A 5 -40.47 -39.61 -15.07
N HIS A 6 -40.32 -40.12 -13.86
CA HIS A 6 -40.68 -39.40 -12.64
C HIS A 6 -39.79 -38.16 -12.50
N ALA A 7 -40.40 -36.97 -12.60
CA ALA A 7 -39.80 -35.73 -12.12
C ALA A 7 -39.68 -35.81 -10.59
N GLY A 8 -38.58 -36.39 -10.12
CA GLY A 8 -38.19 -36.39 -8.72
C GLY A 8 -37.94 -34.95 -8.30
N GLY A 9 -38.93 -34.34 -7.65
CA GLY A 9 -38.75 -33.10 -6.93
C GLY A 9 -37.66 -33.30 -5.89
N CYS A 10 -36.48 -32.73 -6.14
CA CYS A 10 -35.48 -32.54 -5.12
C CYS A 10 -36.04 -31.53 -4.12
N ASP A 11 -36.74 -32.03 -3.09
CA ASP A 11 -37.03 -31.30 -1.86
C ASP A 11 -35.68 -30.98 -1.21
N ARG A 12 -35.08 -29.88 -1.66
CA ARG A 12 -33.81 -29.35 -1.16
C ARG A 12 -34.14 -28.60 0.12
N ARG A 13 -34.51 -29.35 1.15
CA ARG A 13 -34.55 -28.85 2.53
C ARG A 13 -33.13 -28.50 2.90
N LEU A 14 -32.74 -27.27 2.58
CA LEU A 14 -31.54 -26.66 3.12
C LEU A 14 -31.64 -26.85 4.63
N SER A 15 -30.68 -27.59 5.17
CA SER A 15 -30.60 -27.85 6.60
C SER A 15 -30.64 -26.51 7.33
N GLY A 16 -31.23 -26.44 8.52
CA GLY A 16 -31.34 -25.15 9.26
C GLY A 16 -29.99 -24.42 9.41
N ALA A 17 -28.89 -25.18 9.41
CA ALA A 17 -27.52 -24.65 9.38
C ALA A 17 -27.16 -23.90 8.08
N GLU A 18 -27.60 -24.38 6.91
CA GLU A 18 -27.37 -23.71 5.62
C GLU A 18 -28.17 -22.41 5.50
N LEU A 19 -29.41 -22.39 6.01
CA LEU A 19 -30.20 -21.16 6.08
C LEU A 19 -29.54 -20.12 6.99
N GLN A 20 -29.00 -20.55 8.14
CA GLN A 20 -28.32 -19.65 9.06
C GLN A 20 -27.02 -19.09 8.46
N GLU A 21 -26.25 -19.91 7.75
CA GLU A 21 -25.03 -19.46 7.06
C GLU A 21 -25.36 -18.51 5.90
N GLN A 22 -26.39 -18.82 5.11
CA GLN A 22 -26.84 -17.95 4.03
C GLN A 22 -27.30 -16.58 4.56
N GLN A 23 -27.98 -16.56 5.71
CA GLN A 23 -28.39 -15.32 6.36
C GLN A 23 -27.19 -14.51 6.89
N ARG A 24 -26.17 -15.19 7.41
CA ARG A 24 -24.90 -14.57 7.82
C ARG A 24 -24.18 -13.95 6.61
N ILE A 25 -24.07 -14.66 5.49
CA ILE A 25 -23.45 -14.17 4.25
C ILE A 25 -24.21 -12.94 3.73
N MET A 26 -25.54 -12.99 3.68
CA MET A 26 -26.35 -11.84 3.28
C MET A 26 -26.12 -10.62 4.17
N ASN A 27 -26.06 -10.81 5.48
CA ASN A 27 -25.80 -9.72 6.42
C ASN A 27 -24.41 -9.09 6.21
N VAL A 28 -23.38 -9.91 5.95
CA VAL A 28 -22.03 -9.40 5.64
C VAL A 28 -22.03 -8.66 4.31
N ALA A 29 -22.63 -9.23 3.26
CA ALA A 29 -22.72 -8.62 1.94
C ALA A 29 -23.43 -7.26 2.00
N GLN A 30 -24.50 -7.15 2.78
CA GLN A 30 -25.25 -5.91 2.95
C GLN A 30 -24.44 -4.83 3.67
N ARG A 31 -23.66 -5.20 4.69
CA ARG A 31 -22.74 -4.26 5.38
C ARG A 31 -21.61 -3.79 4.46
N VAL A 32 -21.02 -4.70 3.68
CA VAL A 32 -19.95 -4.37 2.74
C VAL A 32 -20.47 -3.47 1.61
N THR A 33 -21.65 -3.77 1.07
CA THR A 33 -22.27 -2.96 0.01
C THR A 33 -22.53 -1.53 0.47
N GLY A 34 -23.02 -1.33 1.70
CA GLY A 34 -23.20 0.00 2.26
C GLY A 34 -21.89 0.79 2.39
N ALA A 35 -20.82 0.15 2.85
CA ALA A 35 -19.51 0.79 2.97
C ALA A 35 -18.90 1.15 1.60
N LEU A 36 -19.01 0.25 0.62
CA LEU A 36 -18.48 0.47 -0.72
C LEU A 36 -19.29 1.50 -1.51
N SER A 37 -20.60 1.60 -1.29
CA SER A 37 -21.44 2.61 -1.95
C SER A 37 -21.00 4.03 -1.62
N THR A 38 -20.58 4.30 -0.39
CA THR A 38 -20.07 5.63 0.01
C THR A 38 -18.78 5.97 -0.73
N VAL A 39 -17.87 5.01 -0.86
CA VAL A 39 -16.60 5.20 -1.57
C VAL A 39 -16.83 5.41 -3.07
N ALA A 40 -17.70 4.61 -3.68
CA ALA A 40 -18.08 4.77 -5.08
C ALA A 40 -18.68 6.17 -5.34
N HIS A 41 -19.56 6.65 -4.46
CA HIS A 41 -20.17 7.96 -4.60
C HIS A 41 -19.16 9.12 -4.49
N LEU A 42 -18.15 8.97 -3.62
CA LEU A 42 -17.06 9.95 -3.49
C LEU A 42 -16.16 9.97 -4.72
N LEU A 43 -15.93 8.82 -5.36
CA LEU A 43 -15.13 8.72 -6.59
C LEU A 43 -15.87 9.24 -7.83
N ASP A 44 -17.19 9.03 -7.91
CA ASP A 44 -18.04 9.54 -8.99
C ASP A 44 -18.35 11.04 -8.86
N THR A 45 -18.02 11.66 -7.73
CA THR A 45 -18.21 13.10 -7.56
C THR A 45 -17.27 13.81 -8.53
N PRO A 46 -17.80 14.55 -9.54
CA PRO A 46 -16.96 15.23 -10.51
C PRO A 46 -16.06 16.19 -9.76
N ILE A 47 -14.74 16.00 -9.89
CA ILE A 47 -13.77 16.97 -9.37
C ILE A 47 -14.12 18.29 -10.05
N PRO A 48 -14.51 19.34 -9.30
CA PRO A 48 -14.83 20.62 -9.91
C PRO A 48 -13.64 21.04 -10.77
N ALA A 49 -13.93 21.47 -12.00
CA ALA A 49 -12.91 21.93 -12.93
C ALA A 49 -11.98 22.89 -12.17
N PRO A 50 -10.65 22.68 -12.23
CA PRO A 50 -9.72 23.46 -11.45
C PRO A 50 -9.98 24.93 -11.72
N THR A 51 -10.48 25.64 -10.71
CA THR A 51 -10.57 27.10 -10.73
C THR A 51 -9.18 27.58 -11.13
N PRO A 52 -9.02 28.43 -12.15
CA PRO A 52 -7.70 28.92 -12.54
C PRO A 52 -7.08 29.54 -11.30
N LEU A 53 -6.10 28.82 -10.73
CA LEU A 53 -5.40 29.23 -9.54
C LEU A 53 -4.79 30.58 -9.92
N THR A 54 -5.26 31.66 -9.30
CA THR A 54 -4.53 32.92 -9.25
C THR A 54 -3.09 32.53 -8.98
N GLN A 55 -2.19 32.77 -9.94
CA GLN A 55 -0.81 32.29 -9.91
C GLN A 55 -0.17 32.78 -8.62
N LYS A 56 -0.29 31.96 -7.57
CA LYS A 56 0.32 32.20 -6.28
C LYS A 56 1.77 31.98 -6.61
N LYS A 57 2.51 33.09 -6.73
CA LYS A 57 3.94 33.15 -7.07
C LYS A 57 4.60 31.96 -6.40
N VAL A 58 4.84 30.89 -7.18
CA VAL A 58 5.38 29.65 -6.65
C VAL A 58 6.75 30.06 -6.16
N ALA A 59 6.94 30.06 -4.84
CA ALA A 59 8.26 30.32 -4.28
C ALA A 59 9.20 29.35 -5.00
N MET A 60 10.22 29.89 -5.66
CA MET A 60 11.20 29.05 -6.35
C MET A 60 11.79 28.14 -5.27
N ILE A 61 11.43 26.86 -5.31
CA ILE A 61 12.02 25.86 -4.44
C ILE A 61 13.44 25.70 -4.98
N GLU A 62 14.42 26.12 -4.18
CA GLU A 62 15.81 25.98 -4.53
C GLU A 62 16.15 24.48 -4.54
N MET A 63 16.25 23.91 -5.74
CA MET A 63 16.56 22.49 -5.91
C MET A 63 18.04 22.26 -5.62
N HIS A 64 18.32 21.59 -4.51
CA HIS A 64 19.68 21.20 -4.14
C HIS A 64 19.97 19.78 -4.64
N THR A 65 21.02 19.62 -5.43
CA THR A 65 21.49 18.32 -5.91
C THR A 65 22.65 17.85 -5.05
N THR A 66 22.57 16.66 -4.48
CA THR A 66 23.70 16.04 -3.75
C THR A 66 24.01 14.68 -4.34
N ASN A 67 25.29 14.42 -4.59
CA ASN A 67 25.78 13.10 -4.99
C ASN A 67 25.91 12.22 -3.75
N ILE A 68 25.08 11.19 -3.65
CA ILE A 68 25.19 10.18 -2.60
C ILE A 68 25.99 9.00 -3.13
N ALA A 69 27.11 8.68 -2.48
CA ALA A 69 27.85 7.45 -2.72
C ALA A 69 27.23 6.30 -1.90
N TRP A 70 26.54 5.39 -2.57
CA TRP A 70 25.97 4.21 -1.92
C TRP A 70 27.05 3.17 -1.60
N PRO A 71 26.85 2.33 -0.56
CA PRO A 71 27.76 1.21 -0.28
C PRO A 71 27.95 0.31 -1.50
N GLU A 72 29.16 -0.24 -1.68
CA GLU A 72 29.56 -0.97 -2.90
C GLU A 72 28.62 -2.14 -3.27
N HIS A 73 28.06 -2.81 -2.25
CA HIS A 73 27.15 -3.94 -2.43
C HIS A 73 25.67 -3.53 -2.51
N MET A 74 25.37 -2.24 -2.52
CA MET A 74 24.02 -1.72 -2.52
C MET A 74 23.70 -1.00 -3.83
N ARG A 75 22.62 -1.44 -4.48
CA ARG A 75 22.03 -0.75 -5.63
C ARG A 75 20.59 -0.35 -5.30
N PRO A 76 20.34 0.91 -4.94
CA PRO A 76 19.01 1.40 -4.65
C PRO A 76 18.04 1.14 -5.80
N LYS A 77 16.86 0.61 -5.49
CA LYS A 77 15.73 0.42 -6.41
C LYS A 77 14.54 1.29 -6.01
N LEU A 78 14.37 1.51 -4.71
CA LEU A 78 13.29 2.31 -4.14
C LEU A 78 13.87 3.38 -3.21
N LEU A 79 13.19 4.52 -3.17
CA LEU A 79 13.49 5.63 -2.28
C LEU A 79 12.23 5.97 -1.49
N ALA A 80 12.39 6.23 -0.20
CA ALA A 80 11.36 6.79 0.65
C ALA A 80 11.98 7.96 1.44
N ALA A 81 11.27 9.07 1.52
CA ALA A 81 11.72 10.25 2.23
C ALA A 81 10.75 10.58 3.37
N HIS A 82 11.31 10.90 4.52
CA HIS A 82 10.54 11.42 5.65
C HIS A 82 10.48 12.95 5.59
N SER A 83 9.44 13.54 6.17
CA SER A 83 9.22 15.00 6.21
C SER A 83 10.35 15.78 6.90
N THR A 84 11.12 15.13 7.77
CA THR A 84 12.28 15.71 8.46
C THR A 84 13.57 15.69 7.63
N GLY A 85 13.49 15.33 6.34
CA GLY A 85 14.64 15.33 5.42
C GLY A 85 15.46 14.04 5.43
N HIS A 86 15.04 13.01 6.16
CA HIS A 86 15.69 11.70 6.11
C HIS A 86 15.30 10.97 4.82
N VAL A 87 16.26 10.30 4.20
CA VAL A 87 16.03 9.52 2.99
C VAL A 87 16.50 8.09 3.23
N VAL A 88 15.62 7.13 2.94
CA VAL A 88 15.93 5.71 2.92
C VAL A 88 15.96 5.24 1.48
N ALA A 89 17.02 4.53 1.14
CA ALA A 89 17.14 3.75 -0.07
C ALA A 89 17.00 2.26 0.27
N LEU A 90 16.23 1.55 -0.54
CA LEU A 90 16.08 0.10 -0.44
C LEU A 90 16.66 -0.55 -1.69
N GLY A 91 17.52 -1.54 -1.46
CA GLY A 91 18.09 -2.38 -2.50
C GLY A 91 17.36 -3.72 -2.63
N HIS A 92 18.01 -4.65 -3.30
CA HIS A 92 17.54 -6.04 -3.38
C HIS A 92 17.84 -6.79 -2.06
N GLY A 93 17.11 -7.87 -1.81
CA GLY A 93 17.36 -8.76 -0.67
C GLY A 93 17.15 -8.10 0.69
N HIS A 94 16.14 -7.23 0.79
CA HIS A 94 15.72 -6.60 2.05
C HIS A 94 16.82 -5.76 2.72
N SER A 95 17.81 -5.30 1.95
CA SER A 95 18.87 -4.42 2.42
C SER A 95 18.54 -2.96 2.12
N GLY A 96 18.99 -2.05 2.98
CA GLY A 96 18.75 -0.63 2.83
C GLY A 96 19.90 0.21 3.36
N ALA A 97 19.87 1.49 3.04
CA ALA A 97 20.71 2.50 3.65
C ALA A 97 19.90 3.77 3.88
N MET A 98 20.19 4.43 4.99
CA MET A 98 19.56 5.67 5.39
C MET A 98 20.59 6.79 5.33
N VAL A 99 20.21 7.92 4.76
CA VAL A 99 20.97 9.17 4.80
C VAL A 99 20.17 10.18 5.61
N ARG A 100 20.85 10.80 6.58
CA ARG A 100 20.29 11.90 7.37
C ARG A 100 20.66 13.23 6.74
N MET A 101 19.69 14.13 6.67
CA MET A 101 19.95 15.52 6.34
C MET A 101 20.40 16.26 7.60
N VAL A 102 21.52 16.96 7.52
CA VAL A 102 22.07 17.81 8.58
C VAL A 102 22.28 19.19 7.97
N ASP A 103 21.74 20.24 8.59
CA ASP A 103 21.85 21.63 8.12
C ASP A 103 21.46 21.83 6.64
N GLN A 104 20.34 21.23 6.22
CA GLN A 104 19.81 21.27 4.85
C GLN A 104 20.69 20.60 3.78
N ALA A 105 21.79 19.95 4.18
CA ALA A 105 22.64 19.15 3.31
C ALA A 105 22.51 17.67 3.64
N LEU A 106 22.50 16.81 2.61
CA LEU A 106 22.60 15.37 2.82
C LEU A 106 24.02 15.04 3.29
N ASN A 107 24.15 14.62 4.54
CA ASN A 107 25.45 14.27 5.10
C ASN A 107 25.79 12.83 4.72
N SER A 108 26.64 12.66 3.71
CA SER A 108 27.11 11.34 3.28
C SER A 108 27.88 10.59 4.37
N ALA A 109 28.47 11.30 5.36
CA ALA A 109 29.09 10.66 6.52
C ALA A 109 28.08 10.05 7.51
N GLY A 110 26.80 10.43 7.39
CA GLY A 110 25.69 9.88 8.17
C GLY A 110 24.98 8.71 7.49
N LEU A 111 25.57 8.12 6.45
CA LEU A 111 24.99 6.97 5.75
C LEU A 111 25.10 5.71 6.63
N SER A 112 23.95 5.16 7.03
CA SER A 112 23.88 3.94 7.82
C SER A 112 23.15 2.83 7.06
N SER A 113 23.84 1.72 6.81
CA SER A 113 23.27 0.52 6.21
C SER A 113 22.43 -0.26 7.22
N PHE A 114 21.36 -0.89 6.76
CA PHE A 114 20.49 -1.73 7.57
C PHE A 114 19.93 -2.90 6.74
N LYS A 115 19.33 -3.87 7.43
CA LYS A 115 18.60 -4.99 6.81
C LYS A 115 17.23 -5.11 7.46
N LEU A 116 16.21 -5.30 6.64
CA LEU A 116 14.85 -5.57 7.09
C LEU A 116 14.76 -7.05 7.46
N HIS A 117 14.10 -7.34 8.58
CA HIS A 117 13.97 -8.68 9.14
C HIS A 117 12.50 -9.00 9.36
N GLY A 118 12.14 -10.28 9.27
CA GLY A 118 10.78 -10.76 9.54
C GLY A 118 9.81 -10.57 8.37
N ILE A 119 10.29 -10.09 7.22
CA ILE A 119 9.50 -9.82 6.02
C ILE A 119 9.89 -10.73 4.84
N GLU A 120 10.81 -11.66 5.06
CA GLU A 120 11.39 -12.51 4.01
C GLU A 120 10.32 -13.37 3.32
N HIS A 121 9.32 -13.79 4.08
CA HIS A 121 8.20 -14.60 3.61
C HIS A 121 7.16 -13.81 2.79
N LEU A 122 7.22 -12.47 2.78
CA LEU A 122 6.28 -11.61 2.07
C LEU A 122 6.73 -11.30 0.63
N GLY A 123 7.93 -11.73 0.24
CA GLY A 123 8.48 -11.55 -1.10
C GLY A 123 9.31 -10.27 -1.25
N GLU A 124 9.34 -9.71 -2.47
CA GLU A 124 10.11 -8.50 -2.76
C GLU A 124 9.34 -7.24 -2.38
N VAL A 125 10.07 -6.15 -2.09
CA VAL A 125 9.50 -4.83 -1.86
C VAL A 125 9.19 -4.18 -3.20
N LEU A 126 7.93 -3.77 -3.40
CA LEU A 126 7.44 -3.05 -4.58
C LEU A 126 7.32 -1.54 -4.36
N GLY A 127 7.06 -1.13 -3.12
CA GLY A 127 6.87 0.26 -2.76
C GLY A 127 7.27 0.52 -1.32
N ALA A 128 7.64 1.78 -1.04
CA ALA A 128 8.00 2.22 0.29
C ALA A 128 7.51 3.65 0.51
N ASN A 129 7.02 3.93 1.71
CA ASN A 129 6.67 5.27 2.17
C ASN A 129 7.18 5.45 3.60
N TRP A 130 7.75 6.61 3.91
CA TRP A 130 8.27 6.88 5.24
C TRP A 130 7.40 7.92 5.95
N GLY A 131 6.55 7.43 6.85
CA GLY A 131 5.66 8.25 7.66
C GLY A 131 6.15 8.45 9.09
N GLU A 132 5.31 9.04 9.92
CA GLU A 132 5.62 9.37 11.32
C GLU A 132 5.88 8.14 12.19
N HIS A 133 5.25 7.01 11.85
CA HIS A 133 5.33 5.76 12.62
C HIS A 133 6.45 4.83 12.14
N GLY A 134 7.06 5.12 10.98
CA GLY A 134 8.12 4.31 10.41
C GLY A 134 8.02 4.17 8.91
N LEU A 135 8.76 3.19 8.39
CA LEU A 135 8.81 2.83 7.00
C LEU A 135 7.71 1.81 6.68
N LEU A 136 6.70 2.24 5.93
CA LEU A 136 5.65 1.39 5.39
C LEU A 136 6.11 0.78 4.06
N LEU A 137 6.05 -0.54 3.95
CA LEU A 137 6.48 -1.28 2.77
C LEU A 137 5.29 -2.01 2.13
N THR A 138 5.25 -2.01 0.80
CA THR A 138 4.32 -2.79 -0.01
C THR A 138 5.07 -3.95 -0.66
N MET A 139 4.58 -5.18 -0.45
CA MET A 139 5.27 -6.40 -0.85
C MET A 139 4.62 -7.06 -2.07
N THR A 140 5.37 -7.88 -2.81
CA THR A 140 4.84 -8.64 -3.97
C THR A 140 3.72 -9.61 -3.62
N SER A 141 3.66 -10.07 -2.37
CA SER A 141 2.55 -10.88 -1.87
C SER A 141 1.23 -10.11 -1.74
N GLY A 142 1.25 -8.78 -1.87
CA GLY A 142 0.13 -7.90 -1.54
C GLY A 142 0.07 -7.50 -0.06
N GLY A 143 1.00 -7.99 0.77
CA GLY A 143 1.13 -7.60 2.17
C GLY A 143 1.64 -6.17 2.34
N LEU A 144 1.17 -5.51 3.41
CA LEU A 144 1.72 -4.26 3.92
C LEU A 144 2.42 -4.54 5.25
N THR A 145 3.60 -3.97 5.45
CA THR A 145 4.37 -4.10 6.69
C THR A 145 4.98 -2.77 7.09
N GLU A 146 5.08 -2.54 8.39
CA GLU A 146 5.62 -1.32 8.98
C GLU A 146 6.90 -1.65 9.73
N CYS A 147 7.97 -0.88 9.48
CA CYS A 147 9.28 -1.06 10.08
C CYS A 147 9.71 0.23 10.80
N ALA A 148 9.99 0.14 12.10
CA ALA A 148 10.41 1.25 12.95
C ALA A 148 11.92 1.20 13.26
#